data_AF-A0A1V2AU49-F1
#
_entry.id   AF-A0A1V2AU49-F1
#
_cell.length_a   1.000
_cell.length_b   1.000
_cell.length_c   1.000
_cell.angle_alpha   90.00
_cell.angle_beta   90.00
_cell.angle_gamma   90.00
#
_symmetry.space_group_name_H-M   'P 1'
#
loop_
_entity.id
_entity.type
_entity.pdbx_description
1 polymer ?
#
loop_
_entity_poly.entity_id
_entity_poly.type
_entity_poly.pdbx_seq_one_letter_code
_entity_poly.pdbx_strand_id
1 'polypeptide(L)'
;SHGAIAVNSYTIIPSGLTASNYDITYASGTLTINKAALTITASDLTKTYDGISFSGGNGVTYSGFVNGEDASTAITGTIAYTGTSQGAIAVNSYTIIPSGLIATNYDITYASGTLTINKAALTITASDLTKTYDGISFSGGNGVTYSGFVNGEDASAAL
;
A
#
# COMPACT_ATOMS: atom_id res chain seq x y z
N SER A 1 2.66 -29.17 -28.91
CA SER A 1 2.15 -27.82 -28.60
C SER A 1 2.95 -26.78 -29.37
N HIS A 2 2.50 -26.35 -30.55
CA HIS A 2 3.06 -25.14 -31.14
C HIS A 2 2.22 -23.96 -30.63
N GLY A 3 2.84 -23.01 -29.92
CA GLY A 3 2.20 -21.76 -29.48
C GLY A 3 1.59 -21.74 -28.07
N ALA A 4 1.90 -22.70 -27.18
CA ALA A 4 1.46 -22.61 -25.79
C ALA A 4 2.23 -21.51 -25.03
N ILE A 5 1.52 -20.55 -24.45
CA ILE A 5 2.09 -19.41 -23.70
C ILE A 5 1.53 -19.25 -22.28
N ALA A 6 0.35 -19.81 -22.00
CA ALA A 6 -0.29 -19.68 -20.69
C ALA A 6 0.27 -20.71 -19.69
N VAL A 7 0.18 -20.39 -18.40
CA VAL A 7 0.57 -21.31 -17.32
C VAL A 7 -0.33 -22.54 -17.34
N ASN A 8 0.23 -23.70 -17.65
CA ASN A 8 -0.42 -25.01 -17.59
C ASN A 8 0.58 -26.14 -17.85
N SER A 9 0.09 -27.37 -17.80
CA SER A 9 0.75 -28.56 -18.35
C SER A 9 0.16 -28.91 -19.71
N TYR A 10 1.01 -29.17 -20.70
CA TYR A 10 0.64 -29.47 -22.08
C TYR A 10 1.29 -30.76 -22.54
N THR A 11 0.52 -31.63 -23.19
CA THR A 11 1.07 -32.83 -23.83
C THR A 11 1.78 -32.45 -25.14
N ILE A 12 2.98 -32.97 -25.33
CA ILE A 12 3.71 -32.90 -26.59
C ILE A 12 3.80 -34.28 -27.22
N ILE A 13 3.39 -34.39 -28.48
CA ILE A 13 3.36 -35.65 -29.21
C ILE A 13 4.22 -35.46 -30.46
N PRO A 14 5.35 -36.19 -30.59
CA PRO A 14 6.12 -36.20 -31.82
C PRO A 14 5.31 -36.84 -32.96
N SER A 15 5.47 -36.36 -34.19
CA SER A 15 4.79 -36.92 -35.36
C SER A 15 5.57 -36.62 -36.64
N GLY A 16 5.17 -37.27 -37.75
CA GLY A 16 5.66 -36.95 -39.10
C GLY A 16 6.93 -37.65 -39.54
N LEU A 17 7.48 -38.58 -38.74
CA LEU A 17 8.63 -39.40 -39.14
C LEU A 17 8.15 -40.70 -39.79
N THR A 18 8.86 -41.13 -40.84
CA THR A 18 8.69 -42.42 -41.49
C THR A 18 10.03 -43.12 -41.59
N ALA A 19 10.04 -44.44 -41.44
CA ALA A 19 11.24 -45.25 -41.59
C ALA A 19 10.87 -46.59 -42.23
N SER A 20 11.46 -46.91 -43.38
CA SER A 20 11.13 -48.12 -44.15
C SER A 20 11.53 -49.43 -43.46
N ASN A 21 12.49 -49.38 -42.53
CA ASN A 21 13.04 -50.56 -41.86
C ASN A 21 12.63 -50.67 -40.37
N TYR A 22 11.79 -49.76 -39.85
CA TYR A 22 11.47 -49.72 -38.42
C TYR A 22 9.98 -49.43 -38.17
N ASP A 23 9.39 -50.12 -37.20
CA ASP A 23 8.10 -49.76 -36.63
C ASP A 23 8.28 -48.58 -35.66
N ILE A 24 7.66 -47.44 -35.97
CA ILE A 24 7.76 -46.24 -35.13
C ILE A 24 6.60 -46.21 -34.13
N THR A 25 6.93 -46.16 -32.83
CA THR A 25 5.97 -45.83 -31.77
C THR A 25 6.29 -44.46 -31.21
N TYR A 26 5.28 -43.59 -31.15
CA TYR A 26 5.43 -42.24 -30.58
C TYR A 26 5.05 -42.25 -29.09
N ALA A 27 6.01 -41.87 -28.25
CA ALA A 27 5.76 -41.59 -26.85
C ALA A 27 5.50 -40.09 -26.66
N SER A 28 4.47 -39.75 -25.90
CA SER A 28 4.20 -38.36 -25.54
C SER A 28 5.13 -37.87 -24.43
N GLY A 29 5.53 -36.61 -24.50
CA GLY A 29 6.14 -35.88 -23.39
C GLY A 29 5.19 -34.83 -22.81
N THR A 30 5.70 -34.05 -21.86
CA THR A 30 4.97 -32.96 -21.22
C THR A 30 5.79 -31.67 -21.22
N LEU A 31 5.15 -30.56 -21.57
CA LEU A 31 5.64 -29.20 -21.39
C LEU A 31 4.89 -28.59 -20.20
N THR A 32 5.60 -28.12 -19.18
CA THR A 32 5.01 -27.38 -18.06
C THR A 32 5.45 -25.92 -18.13
N ILE A 33 4.47 -25.02 -18.19
CA ILE A 33 4.69 -23.58 -18.11
C ILE A 33 4.35 -23.16 -16.68
N ASN A 34 5.38 -22.78 -15.93
CA ASN A 34 5.24 -22.30 -14.56
C ASN A 34 4.89 -20.81 -14.53
N LYS A 35 4.30 -20.37 -13.43
CA LYS A 35 4.04 -18.95 -13.18
C LYS A 35 5.34 -18.16 -13.02
N ALA A 36 5.30 -16.91 -13.46
CA ALA A 36 6.36 -15.95 -13.16
C ALA A 36 6.10 -15.28 -11.80
N ALA A 37 7.15 -14.80 -11.12
CA ALA A 37 6.98 -14.06 -9.87
C ALA A 37 6.52 -12.62 -10.17
N LEU A 38 5.54 -12.13 -9.40
CA LEU A 38 5.09 -10.74 -9.45
C LEU A 38 5.01 -10.17 -8.03
N THR A 39 5.69 -9.06 -7.78
CA THR A 39 5.59 -8.33 -6.51
C THR A 39 4.70 -7.11 -6.66
N ILE A 40 3.74 -6.97 -5.75
CA ILE A 40 2.83 -5.82 -5.65
C ILE A 40 3.10 -5.12 -4.33
N THR A 41 3.61 -3.89 -4.39
CA THR A 41 4.02 -3.11 -3.21
C THR A 41 3.03 -1.98 -2.98
N ALA A 42 2.47 -1.84 -1.78
CA ALA A 42 1.69 -0.66 -1.43
C ALA A 42 2.59 0.58 -1.32
N SER A 43 2.15 1.68 -1.89
CA SER A 43 2.85 2.96 -1.76
C SER A 43 2.74 3.50 -0.34
N ASP A 44 3.82 4.11 0.13
CA ASP A 44 3.83 4.85 1.39
C ASP A 44 2.92 6.09 1.30
N LEU A 45 2.42 6.55 2.45
CA LEU A 45 1.60 7.74 2.59
C LEU A 45 1.98 8.50 3.85
N THR A 46 1.92 9.83 3.78
CA THR A 46 2.09 10.70 4.95
C THR A 46 0.90 11.64 5.06
N LYS A 47 0.38 11.83 6.26
CA LYS A 47 -0.61 12.86 6.59
C LYS A 47 -0.25 13.58 7.89
N THR A 48 -0.80 14.76 8.09
CA THR A 48 -0.77 15.44 9.39
C THR A 48 -1.97 15.00 10.22
N TYR A 49 -1.79 14.93 11.54
CA TYR A 49 -2.88 14.68 12.48
C TYR A 49 -4.03 15.67 12.25
N ASP A 50 -5.22 15.13 12.02
CA ASP A 50 -6.44 15.88 11.74
C ASP A 50 -7.62 15.36 12.56
N GLY A 51 -7.37 14.46 13.53
CA GLY A 51 -8.39 13.81 14.36
C GLY A 51 -9.28 12.80 13.61
N ILE A 52 -8.98 12.47 12.34
CA ILE A 52 -9.81 11.61 11.49
C ILE A 52 -9.10 10.29 11.21
N SER A 53 -9.83 9.18 11.39
CA SER A 53 -9.34 7.84 11.14
C SER A 53 -8.97 7.61 9.67
N PHE A 54 -7.82 7.00 9.43
CA PHE A 54 -7.41 6.60 8.09
C PHE A 54 -8.13 5.34 7.59
N SER A 55 -8.45 5.32 6.29
CA SER A 55 -8.97 4.14 5.60
C SER A 55 -8.47 4.13 4.16
N GLY A 56 -7.82 3.05 3.75
CA GLY A 56 -7.47 2.78 2.36
C GLY A 56 -5.97 2.60 2.17
N GLY A 57 -5.43 3.16 1.10
CA GLY A 57 -4.01 3.12 0.76
C GLY A 57 -3.66 4.21 -0.23
N ASN A 58 -2.42 4.22 -0.74
CA ASN A 58 -1.92 5.23 -1.67
C ASN A 58 -1.57 4.64 -3.06
N GLY A 59 -2.33 3.63 -3.47
CA GLY A 59 -2.03 2.86 -4.67
C GLY A 59 -0.95 1.78 -4.43
N VAL A 60 -0.57 1.13 -5.52
CA VAL A 60 0.45 0.07 -5.53
C VAL A 60 1.38 0.23 -6.73
N THR A 61 2.59 -0.30 -6.60
CA THR A 61 3.55 -0.48 -7.70
C THR A 61 3.77 -1.96 -7.98
N TYR A 62 4.08 -2.30 -9.23
CA TYR A 62 4.27 -3.67 -9.69
C TYR A 62 5.70 -3.90 -10.16
N SER A 63 6.26 -5.06 -9.87
CA SER A 63 7.57 -5.49 -10.37
C SER A 63 7.55 -6.98 -10.70
N GLY A 64 8.02 -7.35 -11.89
CA GLY A 64 8.10 -8.74 -12.34
C GLY A 64 7.26 -9.08 -13.59
N PHE A 65 6.54 -8.11 -14.18
CA PHE A 65 5.88 -8.35 -15.47
C PHE A 65 6.90 -8.75 -16.54
N VAL A 66 6.51 -9.71 -17.39
CA VAL A 66 7.34 -10.21 -18.49
C VAL A 66 6.85 -9.69 -19.83
N ASN A 67 7.73 -9.66 -20.82
CA ASN A 67 7.37 -9.38 -22.23
C ASN A 67 6.59 -8.07 -22.46
N GLY A 68 6.83 -7.04 -21.63
CA GLY A 68 6.14 -5.75 -21.76
C GLY A 68 4.68 -5.76 -21.29
N GLU A 69 4.23 -6.81 -20.60
CA GLU A 69 2.93 -6.83 -19.93
C GLU A 69 2.86 -5.77 -18.82
N ASP A 70 1.63 -5.42 -18.45
CA ASP A 70 1.33 -4.48 -17.38
C ASP A 70 0.08 -4.88 -16.60
N ALA A 71 -0.29 -4.07 -15.62
CA ALA A 71 -1.45 -4.35 -14.77
C ALA A 71 -2.77 -4.38 -15.54
N SER A 72 -2.90 -3.66 -16.67
CA SER A 72 -4.15 -3.64 -17.45
C SER A 72 -4.41 -4.94 -18.20
N THR A 73 -3.35 -5.70 -18.47
CA THR A 73 -3.37 -6.93 -19.26
C THR A 73 -3.22 -8.19 -18.42
N ALA A 74 -2.42 -8.13 -17.36
CA ALA A 74 -2.06 -9.30 -16.55
C ALA A 74 -2.79 -9.40 -15.20
N ILE A 75 -3.48 -8.35 -14.76
CA ILE A 75 -4.10 -8.27 -13.43
C ILE A 75 -5.61 -8.10 -13.51
N THR A 76 -6.32 -8.79 -12.63
CA THR A 76 -7.76 -8.67 -12.42
C THR A 76 -8.07 -8.59 -10.91
N GLY A 77 -9.33 -8.37 -10.57
CA GLY A 77 -9.80 -8.21 -9.19
C GLY A 77 -9.79 -6.75 -8.74
N THR A 78 -10.02 -6.55 -7.44
CA THR A 78 -10.11 -5.21 -6.84
C THR A 78 -9.09 -5.12 -5.73
N ILE A 79 -8.24 -4.09 -5.78
CA ILE A 79 -7.28 -3.83 -4.72
C ILE A 79 -8.00 -3.55 -3.40
N ALA A 80 -7.56 -4.21 -2.34
CA ALA A 80 -7.99 -3.97 -0.98
C ALA A 80 -6.78 -3.63 -0.12
N TYR A 81 -7.04 -2.93 0.99
CA TYR A 81 -6.00 -2.52 1.95
C TYR A 81 -6.39 -2.96 3.36
N THR A 82 -5.42 -3.53 4.06
CA THR A 82 -5.50 -3.99 5.44
C THR A 82 -4.25 -3.52 6.20
N GLY A 83 -4.04 -4.03 7.42
CA GLY A 83 -2.90 -3.66 8.27
C GLY A 83 -3.29 -2.67 9.36
N THR A 84 -2.29 -2.22 10.12
CA THR A 84 -2.51 -1.35 11.28
C THR A 84 -2.87 0.09 10.90
N SER A 85 -2.74 0.47 9.62
CA SER A 85 -3.17 1.78 9.12
C SER A 85 -4.68 1.97 9.18
N GLN A 86 -5.45 0.90 9.05
CA GLN A 86 -6.90 0.99 8.94
C GLN A 86 -7.50 1.35 10.30
N GLY A 87 -8.15 2.51 10.38
CA GLY A 87 -8.65 3.09 11.62
C GLY A 87 -7.63 3.89 12.42
N ALA A 88 -6.39 4.05 11.93
CA ALA A 88 -5.36 4.81 12.63
C ALA A 88 -5.72 6.30 12.71
N ILE A 89 -5.58 6.88 13.91
CA ILE A 89 -5.83 8.30 14.19
C ILE A 89 -4.58 8.97 14.77
N ALA A 90 -3.94 8.31 15.75
CA ALA A 90 -2.85 8.89 16.50
C ALA A 90 -1.57 9.09 15.67
N VAL A 91 -0.72 10.02 16.11
CA VAL A 91 0.62 10.25 15.53
C VAL A 91 1.48 9.00 15.72
N ASN A 92 1.77 8.30 14.64
CA ASN A 92 2.66 7.15 14.61
C ASN A 92 2.96 6.71 13.16
N SER A 93 3.72 5.64 13.02
CA SER A 93 3.88 4.85 11.80
C SER A 93 3.00 3.60 11.85
N TYR A 94 2.27 3.34 10.77
CA TYR A 94 1.35 2.22 10.62
C TYR A 94 1.59 1.48 9.30
N THR A 95 1.29 0.18 9.26
CA THR A 95 1.53 -0.65 8.08
C THR A 95 0.30 -0.69 7.18
N ILE A 96 0.50 -0.45 5.88
CA ILE A 96 -0.49 -0.62 4.81
C ILE A 96 -0.20 -1.93 4.09
N ILE A 97 -1.13 -2.89 4.11
CA ILE A 97 -0.96 -4.21 3.48
C ILE A 97 -1.95 -4.34 2.30
N PRO A 98 -1.46 -4.40 1.05
CA PRO A 98 -2.31 -4.59 -0.12
C PRO A 98 -2.74 -6.06 -0.28
N SER A 99 -3.91 -6.28 -0.88
CA SER A 99 -4.43 -7.62 -1.21
C SER A 99 -5.52 -7.57 -2.30
N GLY A 100 -6.06 -8.74 -2.68
CA GLY A 100 -7.29 -8.83 -3.50
C GLY A 100 -7.11 -8.83 -5.02
N LEU A 101 -5.86 -8.76 -5.51
CA LEU A 101 -5.55 -8.85 -6.94
C LEU A 101 -5.23 -10.29 -7.36
N ILE A 102 -5.54 -10.60 -8.61
CA ILE A 102 -5.40 -11.95 -9.19
C ILE A 102 -4.63 -11.85 -10.50
N ALA A 103 -3.68 -12.77 -10.70
CA ALA A 103 -2.91 -12.91 -11.93
C ALA A 103 -2.80 -14.40 -12.30
N THR A 104 -3.36 -14.78 -13.45
CA THR A 104 -3.39 -16.19 -13.87
C THR A 104 -1.98 -16.73 -14.13
N ASN A 105 -1.12 -15.92 -14.75
CA ASN A 105 0.23 -16.34 -15.16
C ASN A 105 1.32 -15.99 -14.14
N TYR A 106 0.95 -15.44 -12.98
CA TYR A 106 1.91 -14.99 -11.98
C TYR A 106 1.60 -15.53 -10.58
N ASP A 107 2.67 -15.72 -9.81
CA ASP A 107 2.61 -15.91 -8.37
C ASP A 107 2.83 -14.55 -7.70
N ILE A 108 1.75 -14.03 -7.11
CA ILE A 108 1.73 -12.71 -6.50
C ILE A 108 2.32 -12.77 -5.08
N THR A 109 3.29 -11.91 -4.82
CA THR A 109 3.74 -11.56 -3.46
C THR A 109 3.37 -10.11 -3.16
N TYR A 110 2.79 -9.87 -1.98
CA TYR A 110 2.46 -8.53 -1.53
C TYR A 110 3.53 -7.99 -0.59
N ALA A 111 3.99 -6.77 -0.87
CA ALA A 111 4.86 -6.01 0.01
C ALA A 111 4.08 -4.83 0.62
N SER A 112 4.28 -4.62 1.92
CA SER A 112 3.63 -3.55 2.66
C SER A 112 4.23 -2.18 2.34
N GLY A 113 3.40 -1.15 2.43
CA GLY A 113 3.80 0.24 2.56
C GLY A 113 3.58 0.76 3.99
N THR A 114 3.82 2.05 4.18
CA THR A 114 3.77 2.71 5.49
C THR A 114 2.88 3.95 5.43
N LEU A 115 1.95 4.07 6.37
CA LEU A 115 1.27 5.32 6.70
C LEU A 115 2.01 6.01 7.85
N THR A 116 2.46 7.24 7.63
CA THR A 116 3.02 8.10 8.69
C THR A 116 2.04 9.22 9.01
N ILE A 117 1.57 9.28 10.26
CA ILE A 117 0.76 10.38 10.78
C ILE A 117 1.68 11.31 11.58
N ASN A 118 1.92 12.51 11.06
CA ASN A 118 2.74 13.56 11.68
C ASN A 118 1.95 14.39 12.68
N LYS A 119 2.65 15.04 13.62
CA LYS A 119 2.04 15.97 14.58
C LYS A 119 1.41 17.18 13.85
N ALA A 120 0.23 17.59 14.30
CA ALA A 120 -0.32 18.90 13.99
C ALA A 120 0.42 19.99 14.78
N ALA A 121 0.43 21.21 14.26
CA ALA A 121 0.97 22.36 14.96
C ALA A 121 -0.09 22.91 15.93
N LEU A 122 0.29 23.05 17.21
CA LEU A 122 -0.51 23.75 18.23
C LEU A 122 0.27 24.98 18.70
N THR A 123 -0.36 26.14 18.66
CA THR A 123 0.21 27.41 19.14
C THR A 123 -0.52 27.85 20.39
N ILE A 124 0.25 28.12 21.45
CA ILE A 124 -0.23 28.65 22.73
C ILE A 124 0.34 30.06 22.88
N THR A 125 -0.53 31.05 22.97
CA THR A 125 -0.13 32.46 23.04
C THR A 125 -0.55 33.03 24.40
N ALA A 126 0.38 33.60 25.14
CA ALA A 126 0.06 34.35 26.35
C ALA A 126 -0.74 35.60 26.00
N SER A 127 -1.75 35.93 26.80
CA SER A 127 -2.52 37.16 26.60
C SER A 127 -1.66 38.38 26.86
N ASP A 128 -1.81 39.40 26.02
CA ASP A 128 -1.18 40.70 26.22
C ASP A 128 -1.72 41.35 27.51
N LEU A 129 -0.81 41.91 28.31
CA LEU A 129 -1.14 42.59 29.56
C LEU A 129 -0.48 43.96 29.57
N THR A 130 -1.23 44.95 30.02
CA THR A 130 -0.71 46.32 30.20
C THR A 130 -0.80 46.69 31.67
N LYS A 131 0.24 47.36 32.17
CA LYS A 131 0.28 47.94 33.51
C LYS A 131 0.78 49.38 33.40
N THR A 132 0.02 50.32 33.94
CA THR A 132 0.52 51.69 34.15
C THR A 132 1.52 51.67 35.31
N TYR A 133 2.65 52.37 35.15
CA TYR A 133 3.68 52.46 36.18
C TYR A 133 3.12 53.06 37.48
N ASP A 134 3.23 52.29 38.58
CA ASP A 134 2.73 52.65 39.92
C ASP A 134 3.76 52.38 41.04
N GLY A 135 4.97 51.93 40.69
CA GLY A 135 6.03 51.56 41.65
C GLY A 135 5.82 50.23 42.38
N ILE A 136 4.77 49.45 42.06
CA ILE A 136 4.46 48.15 42.65
C ILE A 136 4.85 47.04 41.66
N SER A 137 5.25 45.85 42.14
CA SER A 137 5.51 44.70 41.27
C SER A 137 4.22 44.23 40.58
N PHE A 138 4.31 43.77 39.33
CA PHE A 138 3.19 43.14 38.62
C PHE A 138 2.94 41.73 39.18
N SER A 139 1.69 41.37 39.44
CA SER A 139 1.29 40.07 40.03
C SER A 139 0.13 39.40 39.28
N GLY A 140 -0.01 39.64 37.97
CA GLY A 140 -1.07 39.05 37.14
C GLY A 140 -0.55 38.07 36.07
N GLY A 141 -1.46 37.61 35.20
CA GLY A 141 -1.16 36.81 34.01
C GLY A 141 -1.52 35.33 34.10
N ASN A 142 -2.78 35.00 33.80
CA ASN A 142 -3.26 33.61 33.70
C ASN A 142 -3.97 33.31 32.36
N GLY A 143 -3.98 34.26 31.43
CA GLY A 143 -4.68 34.10 30.14
C GLY A 143 -3.76 33.51 29.07
N VAL A 144 -4.18 32.41 28.46
CA VAL A 144 -3.59 31.89 27.21
C VAL A 144 -4.70 31.68 26.18
N THR A 145 -4.34 31.84 24.91
CA THR A 145 -5.19 31.43 23.78
C THR A 145 -4.52 30.29 23.03
N TYR A 146 -5.34 29.37 22.53
CA TYR A 146 -4.89 28.21 21.76
C TYR A 146 -5.37 28.35 20.32
N SER A 147 -4.53 27.95 19.37
CA SER A 147 -4.90 27.81 17.97
C SER A 147 -4.20 26.61 17.35
N GLY A 148 -4.90 25.89 16.47
CA GLY A 148 -4.37 24.71 15.78
C GLY A 148 -4.94 23.36 16.23
N PHE A 149 -5.92 23.34 17.14
CA PHE A 149 -6.72 22.14 17.37
C PHE A 149 -7.47 21.72 16.09
N VAL A 150 -7.65 20.42 15.92
CA VAL A 150 -8.29 19.83 14.74
C VAL A 150 -9.56 19.11 15.15
N ASN A 151 -10.45 18.82 14.20
CA ASN A 151 -11.67 18.04 14.44
C ASN A 151 -12.55 18.50 15.62
N GLY A 152 -12.58 19.81 15.91
CA GLY A 152 -13.36 20.36 17.03
C GLY A 152 -12.76 20.06 18.42
N GLU A 153 -11.52 19.58 18.49
CA GLU A 153 -10.77 19.46 19.74
C GLU A 153 -10.56 20.83 20.39
N ASP A 154 -10.37 20.81 21.71
CA ASP A 154 -10.02 21.98 22.50
C ASP A 154 -9.03 21.61 23.62
N ALA A 155 -8.65 22.62 24.41
CA ALA A 155 -7.69 22.45 25.49
C ALA A 155 -8.20 21.57 26.64
N SER A 156 -9.49 21.25 26.71
CA SER A 156 -10.04 20.31 27.71
C SER A 156 -10.03 18.86 27.22
N ALA A 157 -10.01 18.65 25.91
CA ALA A 157 -10.03 17.34 25.27
C ALA A 157 -8.63 16.82 24.87
N ALA A 158 -7.62 17.69 24.79
CA ALA A 158 -6.31 17.40 24.19
C ALA A 158 -5.09 17.51 25.13
N LEU A 159 -5.25 18.04 26.34
CA LEU A 159 -4.22 18.19 27.39
C LEU A 159 -4.61 17.39 28.64
#